data_AF-A0A7G2IYL9-F1
#
_entry.id   AF-A0A7G2IYL9-F1
#
_cell.length_a   1.000
_cell.length_b   1.000
_cell.length_c   1.000
_cell.angle_alpha   90.00
_cell.angle_beta   90.00
_cell.angle_gamma   90.00
#
_symmetry.space_group_name_H-M   'P 1'
#
loop_
_entity.id
_entity.type
_entity.pdbx_description
1 polymer ?
#
loop_
_entity_poly.entity_id
_entity_poly.type
_entity_poly.pdbx_seq_one_letter_code
_entity_poly.pdbx_strand_id
1 'polypeptide(L)'
;MKAAPGSQASYSNLAFDLLADALGAASGKPYPQLFEEKITRPLGMKDTTFTPSPDQCRRLMVAEKGASPCNNTLAAMGSGGVYSTPGDMMRWMQQYLSSDFYHRSQQADRMQTLIYQRTQLTKVVGMDVPGRADALGLGWVYMAPKNGRPGIIQKPAAVEVSSPIWR
;
A
#
# COMPACT_ATOMS: atom_id res chain seq x y z
N MET A 1 9.39 6.95 -22.95
CA MET A 1 8.08 7.51 -22.55
C MET A 1 8.22 9.03 -22.46
N LYS A 2 7.48 9.84 -23.23
CA LYS A 2 7.58 11.32 -23.21
C LYS A 2 6.26 11.92 -22.71
N ALA A 3 6.04 11.92 -21.40
CA ALA A 3 4.96 12.66 -20.75
C ALA A 3 5.58 13.48 -19.61
N ALA A 4 5.13 14.72 -19.43
CA ALA A 4 5.61 15.56 -18.33
C ALA A 4 5.19 14.96 -16.98
N PRO A 5 6.05 14.97 -15.95
CA PRO A 5 5.66 14.52 -14.61
C PRO A 5 4.39 15.23 -14.12
N GLY A 6 3.48 14.46 -13.50
CA GLY A 6 2.20 14.99 -13.00
C GLY A 6 1.12 15.23 -14.07
N SER A 7 1.40 15.05 -15.38
CA SER A 7 0.39 15.22 -16.44
C SER A 7 -0.46 13.97 -16.70
N GLN A 8 0.00 12.79 -16.27
CA GLN A 8 -0.66 11.50 -16.42
C GLN A 8 -0.44 10.66 -15.16
N ALA A 9 -1.42 9.82 -14.82
CA ALA A 9 -1.29 8.80 -13.79
C ALA A 9 -1.34 7.40 -14.41
N SER A 10 -0.35 6.58 -14.06
CA SER A 10 -0.32 5.16 -14.40
C SER A 10 0.14 4.40 -13.17
N TYR A 11 -0.65 3.43 -12.72
CA TYR A 11 -0.24 2.55 -11.63
C TYR A 11 1.08 1.86 -11.98
N SER A 12 2.03 1.80 -11.03
CA SER A 12 3.37 1.27 -11.28
C SER A 12 3.98 0.70 -10.00
N ASN A 13 4.07 -0.64 -9.92
CA ASN A 13 4.78 -1.31 -8.84
C ASN A 13 6.26 -0.90 -8.80
N LEU A 14 6.91 -0.85 -9.97
CA LEU A 14 8.30 -0.42 -10.09
C LEU A 14 8.56 0.97 -9.49
N ALA A 15 7.65 1.92 -9.69
CA ALA A 15 7.82 3.27 -9.13
C ALA A 15 7.73 3.27 -7.59
N PHE A 16 6.89 2.41 -7.01
CA PHE A 16 6.79 2.25 -5.55
C PHE A 16 8.01 1.54 -4.97
N ASP A 17 8.55 0.52 -5.64
CA ASP A 17 9.80 -0.14 -5.20
C ASP A 17 11.00 0.83 -5.28
N LEU A 18 11.10 1.63 -6.36
CA LEU A 18 12.10 2.70 -6.46
C LEU A 18 11.95 3.77 -5.36
N LEU A 19 10.72 4.06 -4.93
CA LEU A 19 10.47 4.96 -3.80
C LEU A 19 10.99 4.35 -2.50
N ALA A 20 10.79 3.04 -2.27
CA ALA A 20 11.33 2.35 -1.10
C ALA A 20 12.87 2.40 -1.07
N ASP A 21 13.52 2.17 -2.22
CA ASP A 21 14.97 2.30 -2.36
C ASP A 21 15.46 3.72 -2.06
N ALA A 22 14.78 4.74 -2.59
CA ALA A 22 15.11 6.14 -2.34
C ALA A 22 14.96 6.52 -0.86
N LEU A 23 13.93 6.02 -0.18
CA LEU A 23 13.75 6.22 1.26
C LEU A 23 14.83 5.51 2.08
N GLY A 24 15.24 4.30 1.66
CA GLY A 24 16.35 3.59 2.26
C GLY A 24 17.66 4.38 2.15
N ALA A 25 17.98 4.84 0.95
CA ALA A 25 19.15 5.67 0.69
C ALA A 25 19.14 6.97 1.51
N ALA A 26 18.00 7.69 1.52
CA ALA A 26 17.86 8.96 2.24
C ALA A 26 17.96 8.80 3.78
N SER A 27 17.52 7.65 4.31
CA SER A 27 17.58 7.37 5.75
C SER A 27 18.90 6.75 6.22
N GLY A 28 19.74 6.30 5.28
CA GLY A 28 20.96 5.54 5.58
C GLY A 28 20.68 4.15 6.17
N LYS A 29 19.44 3.63 6.03
CA LYS A 29 19.00 2.34 6.57
C LYS A 29 18.29 1.52 5.50
N PRO A 30 18.36 0.18 5.54
CA PRO A 30 17.51 -0.66 4.70
C PRO A 30 16.03 -0.32 4.91
N TYR A 31 15.24 -0.26 3.84
CA TYR A 31 13.81 0.06 3.91
C TYR A 31 13.01 -0.82 4.91
N PRO A 32 13.23 -2.16 5.01
CA PRO A 32 12.56 -2.98 6.02
C PRO A 32 12.81 -2.50 7.46
N GLN A 33 14.03 -2.05 7.76
CA GLN A 33 14.35 -1.49 9.08
C GLN A 33 13.64 -0.15 9.28
N LEU A 34 13.62 0.73 8.27
CA LEU A 34 12.89 1.99 8.35
C LEU A 34 11.39 1.76 8.57
N PHE A 35 10.79 0.82 7.84
CA PHE A 35 9.40 0.43 7.96
C PHE A 35 9.08 -0.11 9.36
N GLU A 36 9.95 -0.97 9.91
CA GLU A 36 9.81 -1.46 11.27
C GLU A 36 9.85 -0.32 12.29
N GLU A 37 10.88 0.52 12.22
CA GLU A 37 11.10 1.61 13.18
C GLU A 37 9.99 2.66 13.16
N LYS A 38 9.41 2.93 12.00
CA LYS A 38 8.43 4.01 11.80
C LYS A 38 6.99 3.54 11.86
N ILE A 39 6.71 2.28 11.52
CA ILE A 39 5.33 1.77 11.38
C ILE A 39 5.08 0.60 12.32
N THR A 40 5.71 -0.56 12.11
CA THR A 40 5.24 -1.79 12.77
C THR A 40 5.57 -1.82 14.25
N ARG A 41 6.78 -1.39 14.65
CA ARG A 41 7.21 -1.40 16.05
C ARG A 41 6.42 -0.42 16.93
N PRO A 42 6.22 0.86 16.56
CA PRO A 42 5.40 1.79 17.35
C PRO A 42 3.94 1.33 17.52
N LEU A 43 3.41 0.60 16.53
CA LEU A 43 2.03 0.11 16.53
C LEU A 43 1.88 -1.28 17.15
N GLY A 44 2.98 -1.95 17.48
CA GLY A 44 2.98 -3.31 18.01
C GLY A 44 2.52 -4.37 17.00
N MET A 45 2.75 -4.14 15.71
CA MET A 45 2.37 -5.02 14.60
C MET A 45 3.40 -6.15 14.41
N LYS A 46 3.33 -7.17 15.27
CA LYS A 46 4.39 -8.20 15.41
C LYS A 46 4.46 -9.20 14.26
N ASP A 47 3.39 -9.32 13.50
CA ASP A 47 3.28 -10.23 12.36
C ASP A 47 3.25 -9.49 11.02
N THR A 48 3.61 -8.20 11.01
CA THR A 48 3.79 -7.43 9.79
C THR A 48 5.25 -7.36 9.37
N THR A 49 5.61 -8.03 8.27
CA THR A 49 7.02 -8.21 7.86
C THR A 49 7.19 -8.50 6.37
N PHE A 50 8.40 -8.32 5.85
CA PHE A 50 8.84 -8.76 4.52
C PHE A 50 9.60 -10.09 4.55
N THR A 51 10.02 -10.53 5.73
CA THR A 51 10.84 -11.74 5.93
C THR A 51 10.16 -12.62 6.99
N PRO A 52 9.06 -13.29 6.64
CA PRO A 52 8.31 -14.09 7.60
C PRO A 52 9.15 -15.26 8.14
N SER A 53 9.02 -15.53 9.43
CA SER A 53 9.62 -16.72 10.05
C SER A 53 8.86 -18.00 9.64
N PRO A 54 9.44 -19.19 9.85
CA PRO A 54 8.73 -20.45 9.62
C PRO A 54 7.40 -20.53 10.37
N ASP A 55 7.34 -20.00 11.61
CA ASP A 55 6.14 -19.97 12.44
C ASP A 55 5.07 -19.02 11.91
N GLN A 56 5.48 -17.90 11.30
CA GLN A 56 4.58 -17.00 10.58
C GLN A 56 4.06 -17.65 9.30
N CYS A 57 4.93 -18.30 8.54
CA CYS A 57 4.55 -19.00 7.31
C CYS A 57 3.55 -20.14 7.55
N ARG A 58 3.62 -20.85 8.68
CA ARG A 58 2.61 -21.87 9.04
C ARG A 58 1.20 -21.31 9.25
N ARG A 59 1.06 -20.01 9.48
CA ARG A 59 -0.23 -19.32 9.64
C ARG A 59 -0.70 -18.60 8.39
N LEU A 60 0.07 -18.65 7.29
CA LEU A 60 -0.32 -18.03 6.04
C LEU A 60 -1.59 -18.72 5.52
N MET A 61 -2.62 -17.93 5.24
CA MET A 61 -3.86 -18.45 4.65
C MET A 61 -3.55 -19.07 3.28
N VAL A 62 -4.11 -20.26 3.04
CA VAL A 62 -3.92 -20.98 1.79
C VAL A 62 -4.89 -20.43 0.75
N ALA A 63 -4.34 -19.94 -0.37
CA ALA A 63 -5.14 -19.49 -1.49
C ALA A 63 -5.82 -20.68 -2.19
N GLU A 64 -7.05 -20.50 -2.64
CA GLU A 64 -7.78 -21.52 -3.42
C GLU A 64 -7.03 -21.87 -4.73
N LYS A 65 -6.38 -20.87 -5.34
CA LYS A 65 -5.56 -21.00 -6.54
C LYS A 65 -4.34 -20.10 -6.47
N GLY A 66 -3.24 -20.52 -7.08
CA GLY A 66 -2.02 -19.70 -7.17
C GLY A 66 -1.37 -19.46 -5.82
N ALA A 67 -1.30 -20.47 -4.94
CA ALA A 67 -0.56 -20.33 -3.69
C ALA A 67 0.94 -20.12 -4.00
N SER A 68 1.44 -18.93 -3.69
CA SER A 68 2.88 -18.66 -3.72
C SER A 68 3.55 -19.21 -2.46
N PRO A 69 4.79 -19.73 -2.55
CA PRO A 69 5.55 -20.10 -1.36
C PRO A 69 5.68 -18.91 -0.40
N CYS A 70 5.53 -19.17 0.89
CA CYS A 70 5.85 -18.17 1.91
C CYS A 70 7.37 -18.00 1.98
N ASN A 71 7.85 -16.90 1.43
CA ASN A 71 9.27 -16.55 1.32
C ASN A 71 9.48 -15.07 1.62
N ASN A 72 10.74 -14.66 1.66
CA ASN A 72 11.06 -13.23 1.68
C ASN A 72 10.51 -12.54 0.43
N THR A 73 10.06 -11.30 0.62
CA THR A 73 9.39 -10.49 -0.41
C THR A 73 10.08 -9.13 -0.57
N LEU A 74 11.36 -9.07 -0.22
CA LEU A 74 12.18 -7.86 -0.26
C LEU A 74 12.20 -7.22 -1.67
N ALA A 75 12.11 -8.04 -2.73
CA ALA A 75 12.06 -7.54 -4.11
C ALA A 75 10.82 -6.68 -4.43
N ALA A 76 9.76 -6.75 -3.64
CA ALA A 76 8.52 -5.99 -3.81
C ALA A 76 8.20 -5.14 -2.57
N MET A 77 9.23 -4.68 -1.86
CA MET A 77 9.08 -4.05 -0.54
C MET A 77 8.31 -2.72 -0.57
N GLY A 78 8.32 -2.00 -1.69
CA GLY A 78 7.55 -0.78 -1.86
C GLY A 78 6.16 -1.00 -2.46
N SER A 79 5.99 -2.05 -3.27
CA SER A 79 4.80 -2.23 -4.11
C SER A 79 3.73 -3.19 -3.58
N GLY A 80 4.11 -4.24 -2.83
CA GLY A 80 3.12 -5.22 -2.36
C GLY A 80 3.62 -6.40 -1.52
N GLY A 81 4.89 -6.43 -1.13
CA GLY A 81 5.49 -7.58 -0.47
C GLY A 81 5.15 -7.78 1.01
N VAL A 82 4.39 -6.88 1.64
CA VAL A 82 4.17 -6.93 3.09
C VAL A 82 3.23 -8.09 3.47
N TYR A 83 3.71 -9.01 4.31
CA TYR A 83 2.83 -9.91 5.06
C TYR A 83 2.26 -9.18 6.27
N SER A 84 1.03 -9.52 6.67
CA SER A 84 0.40 -8.95 7.86
C SER A 84 -0.70 -9.90 8.39
N THR A 85 -1.35 -9.50 9.49
CA THR A 85 -2.51 -10.17 10.05
C THR A 85 -3.70 -9.21 10.17
N PRO A 86 -4.94 -9.71 10.27
CA PRO A 86 -6.09 -8.85 10.57
C PRO A 86 -5.89 -8.02 11.84
N GLY A 87 -5.31 -8.61 12.89
CA GLY A 87 -5.00 -7.93 14.15
C GLY A 87 -4.06 -6.74 13.98
N ASP A 88 -2.99 -6.92 13.22
CA ASP A 88 -2.01 -5.86 12.97
C ASP A 88 -2.56 -4.78 12.05
N MET A 89 -3.31 -5.17 11.00
CA MET A 89 -3.94 -4.20 10.10
C MET A 89 -5.00 -3.36 10.81
N MET A 90 -5.72 -3.90 11.80
CA MET A 90 -6.61 -3.10 12.64
C MET A 90 -5.84 -2.02 13.42
N ARG A 91 -4.70 -2.36 14.02
CA ARG A 91 -3.83 -1.40 14.75
C ARG A 91 -3.36 -0.27 13.84
N TRP A 92 -2.96 -0.61 12.61
CA TRP A 92 -2.58 0.35 11.59
C TRP A 92 -3.74 1.24 11.15
N MET A 93 -4.90 0.65 10.83
CA MET A 93 -6.05 1.39 10.33
C MET A 93 -6.63 2.33 11.40
N GLN A 94 -6.57 1.95 12.68
CA GLN A 94 -6.99 2.80 13.80
C GLN A 94 -6.25 4.15 13.84
N GLN A 95 -5.05 4.26 13.26
CA GLN A 95 -4.30 5.53 13.19
C GLN A 95 -5.04 6.61 12.38
N TYR A 96 -5.97 6.22 11.50
CA TYR A 96 -6.72 7.14 10.64
C TYR A 96 -8.12 7.45 11.16
N LEU A 97 -8.55 6.79 12.24
CA LEU A 97 -9.91 6.87 12.76
C LEU A 97 -9.88 7.43 14.18
N SER A 98 -10.81 8.32 14.48
CA SER A 98 -11.08 8.75 15.85
C SER A 98 -12.18 7.88 16.46
N SER A 99 -12.03 7.53 17.73
CA SER A 99 -13.07 6.93 18.56
C SER A 99 -12.95 7.48 19.97
N ASP A 100 -13.88 7.10 20.87
CA ASP A 100 -13.86 7.54 22.26
C ASP A 100 -12.58 7.14 23.01
N PHE A 101 -11.90 6.08 22.55
CA PHE A 101 -10.71 5.53 23.20
C PHE A 101 -9.42 5.68 22.40
N TYR A 102 -9.53 6.02 21.10
CA TYR A 102 -8.39 6.16 20.21
C TYR A 102 -8.43 7.48 19.46
N HIS A 103 -7.36 8.25 19.60
CA HIS A 103 -7.17 9.46 18.83
C HIS A 103 -6.52 9.14 17.48
N ARG A 104 -7.08 9.72 16.42
CA ARG A 104 -6.48 9.76 15.09
C ARG A 104 -5.08 10.38 15.18
N SER A 105 -4.13 9.81 14.45
CA SER A 105 -2.76 10.32 14.37
C SER A 105 -2.74 11.74 13.81
N GLN A 106 -1.91 12.62 14.39
CA GLN A 106 -1.71 13.97 13.88
C GLN A 106 -1.14 13.99 12.45
N GLN A 107 -0.56 12.87 11.98
CA GLN A 107 -0.04 12.74 10.62
C GLN A 107 -1.11 12.23 9.63
N ALA A 108 -2.28 11.80 10.08
CA ALA A 108 -3.29 11.16 9.23
C ALA A 108 -3.75 12.07 8.08
N ASP A 109 -3.96 13.37 8.35
CA ASP A 109 -4.32 14.34 7.30
C ASP A 109 -3.23 14.49 6.25
N ARG A 110 -1.96 14.57 6.68
CA ARG A 110 -0.82 14.65 5.76
C ARG A 110 -0.72 13.38 4.91
N MET A 111 -0.85 12.20 5.53
CA MET A 111 -0.79 10.90 4.83
C MET A 111 -1.95 10.69 3.84
N GLN A 112 -3.12 11.29 4.08
CA GLN A 112 -4.30 11.19 3.23
C GLN A 112 -4.51 12.41 2.31
N THR A 113 -3.50 13.28 2.17
CA THR A 113 -3.60 14.47 1.30
C THR A 113 -3.85 14.05 -0.15
N LEU A 114 -4.86 14.65 -0.76
CA LEU A 114 -5.14 14.50 -2.19
C LEU A 114 -4.27 15.47 -2.98
N ILE A 115 -3.41 14.95 -3.85
CA ILE A 115 -2.39 15.72 -4.56
C ILE A 115 -2.89 16.08 -5.97
N TYR A 116 -3.53 15.13 -6.66
CA TYR A 116 -4.01 15.31 -8.01
C TYR A 116 -5.51 15.06 -8.08
N GLN A 117 -6.27 16.06 -8.50
CA GLN A 117 -7.64 15.88 -8.97
C GLN A 117 -7.60 15.21 -10.34
N ARG A 118 -8.56 14.32 -10.63
CA ARG A 118 -8.61 13.62 -11.92
C ARG A 118 -8.63 14.58 -13.11
N THR A 119 -9.28 15.74 -12.96
CA THR A 119 -9.37 16.78 -13.99
C THR A 119 -8.03 17.43 -14.34
N GLN A 120 -7.02 17.32 -13.48
CA GLN A 120 -5.66 17.79 -13.75
C GLN A 120 -4.85 16.80 -14.60
N LEU A 121 -5.35 15.58 -14.78
CA LEU A 121 -4.64 14.50 -15.45
C LEU A 121 -5.21 14.26 -16.84
N THR A 122 -4.34 14.25 -17.84
CA THR A 122 -4.71 13.98 -19.25
C THR A 122 -5.01 12.50 -19.49
N LYS A 123 -4.48 11.60 -18.64
CA LYS A 123 -4.68 10.16 -18.72
C LYS A 123 -4.58 9.53 -17.34
N VAL A 124 -5.43 8.54 -17.08
CA VAL A 124 -5.42 7.73 -15.85
C VAL A 124 -5.51 6.26 -16.22
N VAL A 125 -4.53 5.45 -15.81
CA VAL A 125 -4.44 4.02 -16.13
C VAL A 125 -4.24 3.21 -14.85
N GLY A 126 -5.05 2.17 -14.66
CA GLY A 126 -4.93 1.23 -13.53
C GLY A 126 -5.39 1.75 -12.17
N MET A 127 -6.00 2.94 -12.11
CA MET A 127 -6.45 3.55 -10.84
C MET A 127 -7.94 3.31 -10.54
N ASP A 128 -8.71 2.81 -11.51
CA ASP A 128 -10.18 2.71 -11.43
C ASP A 128 -10.69 1.32 -10.98
N VAL A 129 -9.84 0.51 -10.34
CA VAL A 129 -10.12 -0.92 -10.04
C VAL A 129 -11.42 -1.13 -9.26
N PRO A 130 -11.66 -0.48 -8.10
CA PRO A 130 -12.94 -0.61 -7.37
C PRO A 130 -14.00 0.40 -7.82
N GLY A 131 -13.69 1.25 -8.81
CA GLY A 131 -14.52 2.35 -9.26
C GLY A 131 -13.69 3.55 -9.70
N ARG A 132 -14.33 4.54 -10.35
CA ARG A 132 -13.67 5.74 -10.88
C ARG A 132 -12.94 6.52 -9.78
N ALA A 133 -11.63 6.69 -9.93
CA ALA A 133 -10.81 7.53 -9.07
C ALA A 133 -11.03 9.02 -9.40
N ASP A 134 -11.52 9.80 -8.44
CA ASP A 134 -11.78 11.23 -8.60
C ASP A 134 -10.59 12.10 -8.14
N ALA A 135 -9.78 11.60 -7.20
CA ALA A 135 -8.51 12.20 -6.84
C ALA A 135 -7.48 11.15 -6.38
N LEU A 136 -6.20 11.49 -6.50
CA LEU A 136 -5.05 10.65 -6.14
C LEU A 136 -4.19 11.34 -5.08
N GLY A 137 -3.82 10.59 -4.04
CA GLY A 137 -2.89 11.02 -3.00
C GLY A 137 -1.59 10.20 -3.01
N LEU A 138 -0.93 10.11 -1.86
CA LEU A 138 0.26 9.26 -1.64
C LEU A 138 -0.15 7.78 -1.57
N GLY A 139 -0.39 7.16 -2.72
CA GLY A 139 -0.89 5.79 -2.84
C GLY A 139 -2.39 5.65 -2.63
N TRP A 140 -3.00 6.50 -1.78
CA TRP A 140 -4.44 6.56 -1.59
C TRP A 140 -5.18 7.02 -2.84
N VAL A 141 -6.35 6.43 -3.07
CA VAL A 141 -7.31 6.81 -4.11
C VAL A 141 -8.59 7.29 -3.45
N TYR A 142 -9.08 8.44 -3.90
CA TYR A 142 -10.35 8.99 -3.46
C TYR A 142 -11.42 8.83 -4.53
N MET A 143 -12.60 8.40 -4.08
CA MET A 143 -13.82 8.34 -4.87
C MET A 143 -14.81 9.33 -4.27
N ALA A 144 -15.33 10.25 -5.08
CA ALA A 144 -16.29 11.24 -4.65
C ALA A 144 -17.66 10.59 -4.36
N PRO A 145 -18.50 11.23 -3.51
CA PRO A 145 -19.85 10.75 -3.25
C PRO A 145 -20.64 10.58 -4.56
N LYS A 146 -21.29 9.42 -4.72
CA LYS A 146 -22.07 9.10 -5.92
C LYS A 146 -23.18 8.12 -5.62
N ASN A 147 -24.39 8.38 -6.14
CA ASN A 147 -25.56 7.51 -6.02
C ASN A 147 -25.86 7.10 -4.56
N GLY A 148 -25.83 8.07 -3.64
CA GLY A 148 -26.06 7.83 -2.21
C GLY A 148 -24.90 7.18 -1.44
N ARG A 149 -23.79 6.85 -2.10
CA ARG A 149 -22.56 6.40 -1.41
C ARG A 149 -21.75 7.61 -0.93
N PRO A 150 -21.13 7.53 0.27
CA PRO A 150 -20.26 8.59 0.76
C PRO A 150 -18.96 8.67 -0.07
N GLY A 151 -18.18 9.72 0.19
CA GLY A 151 -16.80 9.77 -0.32
C GLY A 151 -15.96 8.69 0.37
N ILE A 152 -15.10 8.02 -0.40
CA ILE A 152 -14.31 6.89 0.08
C ILE A 152 -12.84 7.13 -0.24
N ILE A 153 -11.99 7.05 0.79
CA ILE A 153 -10.54 6.92 0.66
C ILE A 153 -10.21 5.43 0.72
N GLN A 154 -9.54 4.92 -0.30
CA GLN A 154 -9.28 3.48 -0.44
C GLN A 154 -7.94 3.21 -1.13
N LYS A 155 -7.48 1.96 -1.00
CA LYS A 155 -6.39 1.40 -1.80
C LYS A 155 -6.78 -0.02 -2.19
N PRO A 156 -6.96 -0.34 -3.49
CA PRO A 156 -7.21 -1.70 -3.89
C PRO A 156 -5.87 -2.46 -3.95
N ALA A 157 -5.91 -3.75 -3.65
CA ALA A 157 -4.79 -4.65 -3.84
C ALA A 157 -5.31 -6.00 -4.32
N ALA A 158 -4.58 -6.63 -5.22
CA ALA A 158 -4.75 -8.02 -5.62
C ALA A 158 -3.36 -8.60 -5.87
N VAL A 159 -3.11 -9.82 -5.42
CA VAL A 159 -1.91 -10.58 -5.77
C VAL A 159 -2.28 -11.46 -6.95
N GLU A 160 -1.85 -11.07 -8.14
CA GLU A 160 -1.97 -11.92 -9.33
C GLU A 160 -0.71 -12.77 -9.42
N VAL A 161 -0.84 -14.08 -9.21
CA VAL A 161 0.26 -15.02 -9.44
C VAL A 161 0.28 -15.32 -10.93
N SER A 162 1.04 -14.54 -11.68
CA SER A 162 1.31 -14.84 -13.08
C SER A 162 2.00 -16.21 -13.17
N SER A 163 1.46 -17.09 -14.01
CA SER A 163 2.10 -18.34 -14.38
C SER A 163 3.49 -18.04 -14.99
N PRO A 164 4.51 -18.89 -14.78
CA PRO A 164 5.86 -18.60 -15.22
C PRO A 164 5.92 -18.53 -16.76
N ILE A 165 6.25 -17.36 -17.30
CA ILE A 165 6.51 -17.12 -18.74
C ILE A 165 7.94 -17.53 -19.11
N TRP A 166 8.43 -18.66 -18.59
CA TRP A 166 9.67 -19.26 -19.06
C TRP A 166 9.49 -20.77 -19.24
N ARG A 167 9.19 -21.16 -20.47
CA ARG A 167 9.56 -22.44 -21.09
C ARG A 167 10.30 -22.12 -22.38
#